data_AF-A0A9E0VPE0-F1
#
_entry.id   AF-A0A9E0VPE0-F1
#
_cell.length_a   1.000
_cell.length_b   1.000
_cell.length_c   1.000
_cell.angle_alpha   90.00
_cell.angle_beta   90.00
_cell.angle_gamma   90.00
#
_symmetry.space_group_name_H-M   'P 1'
#
loop_
_entity.id
_entity.type
_entity.pdbx_description
1 polymer ?
#
loop_
_entity_poly.entity_id
_entity_poly.type
_entity_poly.pdbx_seq_one_letter_code
_entity_poly.pdbx_strand_id
1 'polypeptide(L)'
;MRGSQITTHLMVAAFALVTGVGGVACAPPDDSGYTSECSLPADQKQTLTGRWSSNPVYISFRDGQFNAYEMGLIMSAADVWNDFYQSTAGYSIIDYGSRAYPRIVTRDKPISLCSNSLVNATGQFTGSVTIYKDTAWPATYAAGAIAITSTCASTAAPVDKMYIGIMELNYQYFFVSGKPVPDLMSIAVHELGHLLGLDHSCAQTYDSTSKTHPPLCSNSNLSQDYFDAVMYPVVNFNTDGSGKQRRSLQSNDQGRANCLYGNNAL
;
A
#
# COMPACT_ATOMS: atom_id res chain seq x y z
N MET A 1 -2.82 -62.94 31.06
CA MET A 1 -4.05 -63.67 31.44
C MET A 1 -5.00 -62.68 32.10
N ARG A 2 -6.24 -62.59 31.58
CA ARG A 2 -7.44 -61.95 32.16
C ARG A 2 -7.36 -60.41 32.32
N GLY A 3 -8.35 -59.62 31.94
CA GLY A 3 -9.67 -59.91 31.39
C GLY A 3 -10.35 -58.60 30.99
N SER A 4 -11.17 -58.73 29.94
CA SER A 4 -12.05 -57.74 29.34
C SER A 4 -13.13 -57.24 30.32
N GLN A 5 -13.52 -55.97 30.23
CA GLN A 5 -14.91 -55.57 30.41
C GLN A 5 -15.32 -54.56 29.34
N ILE A 6 -16.35 -54.97 28.60
CA ILE A 6 -17.08 -54.22 27.58
C ILE A 6 -18.28 -53.61 28.30
N THR A 7 -18.41 -52.28 28.25
CA THR A 7 -19.62 -51.57 28.68
C THR A 7 -20.30 -50.96 27.46
N THR A 8 -21.43 -51.57 27.13
CA THR A 8 -22.40 -51.16 26.11
C THR A 8 -23.14 -49.92 26.61
N HIS A 9 -23.02 -48.78 25.91
CA HIS A 9 -23.88 -47.62 26.14
C HIS A 9 -24.81 -47.38 24.95
N LEU A 10 -26.08 -47.49 25.28
CA LEU A 10 -27.32 -47.18 24.61
C LEU A 10 -27.23 -45.95 23.67
N MET A 11 -27.54 -46.16 22.39
CA MET A 11 -27.91 -45.07 21.46
C MET A 11 -29.30 -44.56 21.82
N VAL A 12 -29.40 -43.30 22.24
CA VAL A 12 -30.65 -42.54 22.24
C VAL A 12 -30.62 -41.63 21.02
N ALA A 13 -31.39 -41.99 20.00
CA ALA A 13 -31.63 -41.14 18.84
C ALA A 13 -32.64 -40.05 19.22
N ALA A 14 -32.15 -38.86 19.55
CA ALA A 14 -32.97 -37.66 19.66
C ALA A 14 -33.17 -37.08 18.25
N PHE A 15 -34.39 -37.20 17.72
CA PHE A 15 -34.84 -36.44 16.55
C PHE A 15 -35.00 -34.97 16.98
N ALA A 16 -33.98 -34.15 16.69
CA ALA A 16 -34.07 -32.71 16.80
C ALA A 16 -34.90 -32.16 15.63
N LEU A 17 -36.05 -31.58 15.96
CA LEU A 17 -36.88 -30.81 15.04
C LEU A 17 -36.11 -29.54 14.65
N VAL A 18 -35.49 -29.53 13.46
CA VAL A 18 -34.84 -28.34 12.91
C VAL A 18 -35.93 -27.36 12.50
N THR A 19 -36.22 -26.41 13.39
CA THR A 19 -36.98 -25.21 13.05
C THR A 19 -36.07 -24.31 12.22
N GLY A 20 -36.48 -24.05 10.98
CA GLY A 20 -35.73 -23.27 10.01
C GLY A 20 -35.54 -21.84 10.48
N VAL A 21 -34.35 -21.53 10.99
CA VAL A 21 -33.87 -20.17 11.15
C VAL A 21 -33.49 -19.71 9.75
N GLY A 22 -34.28 -18.78 9.18
CA GLY A 22 -33.91 -18.06 7.97
C GLY A 22 -32.64 -17.26 8.22
N GLY A 23 -31.49 -17.89 8.02
CA GLY A 23 -30.19 -17.22 8.03
C GLY A 23 -30.12 -16.29 6.83
N VAL A 24 -30.07 -14.99 7.10
CA VAL A 24 -29.59 -14.02 6.11
C VAL A 24 -28.12 -14.32 5.91
N ALA A 25 -27.82 -15.21 4.97
CA ALA A 25 -26.45 -15.46 4.54
C ALA A 25 -25.97 -14.16 3.91
N CYS A 26 -25.08 -13.47 4.62
CA CYS A 26 -24.25 -12.44 4.02
C CYS A 26 -23.34 -13.18 3.02
N ALA A 27 -23.77 -13.27 1.76
CA ALA A 27 -22.87 -13.65 0.69
C ALA A 27 -21.70 -12.65 0.74
N PRO A 28 -20.44 -13.12 0.71
CA PRO A 28 -19.31 -12.22 0.51
C PRO A 28 -19.61 -11.37 -0.73
N PRO A 29 -19.31 -10.06 -0.72
CA PRO A 29 -19.39 -9.27 -1.94
C PRO A 29 -18.65 -10.02 -3.06
N ASP A 30 -19.30 -10.14 -4.22
CA ASP A 30 -18.72 -10.80 -5.39
C ASP A 30 -17.30 -10.26 -5.57
N ASP A 31 -16.35 -11.18 -5.51
CA ASP A 31 -14.92 -10.94 -5.70
C ASP A 31 -14.76 -10.55 -7.18
N SER A 32 -15.02 -9.28 -7.49
CA SER A 32 -14.68 -8.67 -8.76
C SER A 32 -13.16 -8.77 -8.86
N GLY A 33 -12.70 -9.89 -9.41
CA GLY A 33 -11.32 -10.33 -9.27
C GLY A 33 -10.31 -9.26 -9.70
N TYR A 34 -9.07 -9.43 -9.23
CA TYR A 34 -8.01 -8.52 -9.60
C TYR A 34 -7.85 -8.44 -11.12
N THR A 35 -7.75 -7.22 -11.64
CA THR A 35 -7.33 -6.98 -13.02
C THR A 35 -5.89 -7.48 -13.14
N SER A 36 -5.62 -8.40 -14.07
CA SER A 36 -4.27 -8.95 -14.31
C SER A 36 -3.55 -8.30 -15.49
N GLU A 37 -4.29 -7.53 -16.29
CA GLU A 37 -3.76 -6.82 -17.45
C GLU A 37 -3.16 -5.46 -17.06
N CYS A 38 -2.15 -5.02 -17.82
CA CYS A 38 -1.72 -3.63 -17.81
C CYS A 38 -2.81 -2.79 -18.47
N SER A 39 -3.51 -1.98 -17.67
CA SER A 39 -4.53 -1.05 -18.14
C SER A 39 -4.14 0.36 -17.69
N LEU A 40 -3.51 1.08 -18.62
CA LEU A 40 -3.06 2.46 -18.42
C LEU A 40 -3.86 3.39 -19.32
N PRO A 41 -4.83 4.16 -18.78
CA PRO A 41 -5.53 5.19 -19.52
C PRO A 41 -4.55 6.13 -20.25
N ALA A 42 -4.92 6.58 -21.44
CA ALA A 42 -4.02 7.36 -22.29
C ALA A 42 -3.56 8.69 -21.64
N ASP A 43 -4.41 9.25 -20.78
CA ASP A 43 -4.19 10.45 -19.96
C ASP A 43 -3.41 10.18 -18.67
N GLN A 44 -3.09 8.92 -18.36
CA GLN A 44 -2.29 8.52 -17.20
C GLN A 44 -0.89 8.01 -17.56
N LYS A 45 -0.42 8.18 -18.80
CA LYS A 45 0.87 7.62 -19.26
C LYS A 45 2.10 8.07 -18.45
N GLN A 46 2.14 9.29 -17.91
CA GLN A 46 3.26 9.72 -17.03
C GLN A 46 2.97 9.56 -15.54
N THR A 47 1.90 8.88 -15.18
CA THR A 47 1.63 8.57 -13.77
C THR A 47 2.43 7.34 -13.29
N LEU A 48 3.40 6.90 -14.08
CA LEU A 48 4.36 5.86 -13.74
C LEU A 48 5.71 6.55 -13.53
N THR A 49 6.11 6.73 -12.26
CA THR A 49 7.27 7.53 -11.87
C THR A 49 8.59 6.74 -11.89
N GLY A 50 8.50 5.42 -11.94
CA GLY A 50 9.66 4.54 -11.92
C GLY A 50 9.28 3.10 -11.62
N ARG A 51 10.26 2.20 -11.64
CA ARG A 51 10.13 0.87 -11.04
C ARG A 51 11.44 0.39 -10.45
N TRP A 52 11.35 -0.51 -9.48
CA TRP A 52 12.52 -1.21 -8.95
C TRP A 52 13.08 -2.22 -9.96
N SER A 53 14.38 -2.48 -9.88
CA SER A 53 15.06 -3.44 -10.77
C SER A 53 14.90 -4.89 -10.32
N SER A 54 14.54 -5.11 -9.06
CA SER A 54 14.34 -6.42 -8.47
C SER A 54 13.13 -6.41 -7.55
N ASN A 55 12.47 -7.56 -7.43
CA ASN A 55 11.40 -7.81 -6.49
C ASN A 55 11.87 -8.92 -5.51
N PRO A 56 11.45 -8.93 -4.24
CA PRO A 56 10.58 -7.92 -3.60
C PRO A 56 11.34 -6.63 -3.24
N VAL A 57 10.59 -5.55 -3.07
CA VAL A 57 11.07 -4.29 -2.48
C VAL A 57 11.16 -4.45 -0.98
N TYR A 58 12.36 -4.26 -0.42
CA TYR A 58 12.56 -4.40 1.02
C TYR A 58 12.19 -3.10 1.74
N ILE A 59 11.23 -3.18 2.67
CA ILE A 59 10.90 -2.08 3.57
C ILE A 59 11.37 -2.38 5.01
N SER A 60 11.64 -1.33 5.77
CA SER A 60 12.02 -1.42 7.18
C SER A 60 11.50 -0.25 8.00
N PHE A 61 11.27 -0.45 9.28
CA PHE A 61 10.92 0.60 10.22
C PHE A 61 12.17 1.17 10.89
N ARG A 62 12.18 2.48 11.11
CA ARG A 62 13.20 3.09 11.96
C ARG A 62 12.99 2.64 13.42
N ASP A 63 14.07 2.16 14.03
CA ASP A 63 14.10 1.68 15.41
C ASP A 63 13.54 2.71 16.41
N GLY A 64 12.73 2.23 17.35
CA GLY A 64 12.11 3.03 18.42
C GLY A 64 11.02 4.03 17.99
N GLN A 65 10.70 4.16 16.69
CA GLN A 65 9.74 5.17 16.22
C GLN A 65 8.29 4.69 16.19
N PHE A 66 8.06 3.40 15.94
CA PHE A 66 6.72 2.83 15.78
C PHE A 66 6.43 1.82 16.87
N ASN A 67 5.19 1.82 17.37
CA ASN A 67 4.71 0.75 18.24
C ASN A 67 4.22 -0.45 17.41
N ALA A 68 3.97 -1.58 18.08
CA ALA A 68 3.54 -2.81 17.41
C ALA A 68 2.22 -2.67 16.64
N TYR A 69 1.29 -1.86 17.12
CA TYR A 69 0.00 -1.62 16.47
C TYR A 69 0.18 -0.88 15.15
N GLU A 70 0.96 0.21 15.15
CA GLU A 70 1.25 1.00 13.95
C GLU A 70 2.03 0.18 12.91
N MET A 71 3.05 -0.57 13.34
CA MET A 71 3.77 -1.49 12.44
C MET A 71 2.81 -2.52 11.84
N GLY A 72 1.89 -3.06 12.65
CA GLY A 72 0.85 -3.99 12.19
C GLY A 72 -0.03 -3.41 11.08
N LEU A 73 -0.45 -2.14 11.20
CA LEU A 73 -1.24 -1.45 10.18
C LEU A 73 -0.46 -1.21 8.88
N ILE A 74 0.81 -0.80 8.98
CA ILE A 74 1.67 -0.56 7.82
C ILE A 74 2.00 -1.89 7.10
N MET A 75 2.27 -2.96 7.84
CA MET A 75 2.46 -4.29 7.25
C MET A 75 1.18 -4.80 6.57
N SER A 76 0.00 -4.55 7.16
CA SER A 76 -1.27 -4.86 6.48
C SER A 76 -1.46 -4.06 5.21
N ALA A 77 -0.95 -2.83 5.12
CA ALA A 77 -0.96 -2.08 3.86
C ALA A 77 -0.04 -2.69 2.79
N ALA A 78 1.12 -3.23 3.20
CA ALA A 78 1.98 -3.99 2.30
C ALA A 78 1.30 -5.29 1.84
N ASP A 79 0.53 -5.96 2.72
CA ASP A 79 -0.23 -7.15 2.36
C ASP A 79 -1.27 -6.87 1.28
N VAL A 80 -1.92 -5.70 1.26
CA VAL A 80 -2.86 -5.30 0.18
C VAL A 80 -2.18 -5.36 -1.20
N TRP A 81 -0.95 -4.84 -1.31
CA TRP A 81 -0.17 -4.91 -2.54
C TRP A 81 0.35 -6.33 -2.82
N ASN A 82 0.78 -7.06 -1.79
CA ASN A 82 1.26 -8.43 -1.93
C ASN A 82 0.15 -9.38 -2.39
N ASP A 83 -1.05 -9.29 -1.84
CA ASP A 83 -2.21 -10.11 -2.21
C ASP A 83 -2.58 -9.87 -3.69
N PHE A 84 -2.56 -8.61 -4.12
CA PHE A 84 -2.75 -8.25 -5.52
C PHE A 84 -1.72 -8.91 -6.44
N TYR A 85 -0.42 -8.71 -6.20
CA TYR A 85 0.62 -9.30 -7.06
C TYR A 85 0.75 -10.81 -6.92
N GLN A 86 0.41 -11.38 -5.76
CA GLN A 86 0.36 -12.82 -5.57
C GLN A 86 -0.74 -13.42 -6.45
N SER A 87 -1.87 -12.72 -6.61
CA SER A 87 -2.96 -13.14 -7.48
C SER A 87 -2.66 -12.93 -8.98
N THR A 88 -2.07 -11.79 -9.36
CA THR A 88 -1.88 -11.44 -10.79
C THR A 88 -0.57 -11.93 -11.39
N ALA A 89 0.48 -12.06 -10.59
CA ALA A 89 1.84 -12.35 -11.03
C ALA A 89 2.53 -13.49 -10.24
N GLY A 90 1.91 -14.01 -9.19
CA GLY A 90 2.38 -15.17 -8.46
C GLY A 90 3.50 -14.91 -7.44
N TYR A 91 3.74 -13.66 -7.05
CA TYR A 91 4.78 -13.31 -6.06
C TYR A 91 4.37 -12.12 -5.18
N SER A 92 5.03 -11.97 -4.03
CA SER A 92 4.89 -10.80 -3.15
C SER A 92 5.84 -9.67 -3.61
N ILE A 93 5.30 -8.47 -3.80
CA ILE A 93 6.07 -7.32 -4.30
C ILE A 93 6.86 -6.60 -3.21
N ILE A 94 6.40 -6.65 -1.96
CA ILE A 94 7.00 -5.97 -0.80
C ILE A 94 7.37 -7.01 0.26
N ASP A 95 8.59 -6.93 0.75
CA ASP A 95 9.07 -7.72 1.88
C ASP A 95 9.41 -6.79 3.05
N TYR A 96 8.72 -7.00 4.16
CA TYR A 96 8.91 -6.29 5.43
C TYR A 96 9.52 -7.18 6.53
N GLY A 97 10.06 -8.35 6.17
CA GLY A 97 10.42 -9.42 7.10
C GLY A 97 9.22 -10.30 7.43
N SER A 98 8.84 -10.38 8.71
CA SER A 98 7.64 -11.09 9.14
C SER A 98 6.87 -10.27 10.16
N ARG A 99 5.58 -10.56 10.38
CA ARG A 99 4.79 -9.86 11.41
C ARG A 99 5.35 -10.05 12.83
N ALA A 100 5.99 -11.19 13.10
CA ALA A 100 6.65 -11.47 14.39
C ALA A 100 8.03 -10.79 14.50
N TYR A 101 8.73 -10.65 13.38
CA TYR A 101 10.06 -10.06 13.28
C TYR A 101 10.11 -9.08 12.11
N PRO A 102 9.47 -7.90 12.24
CA PRO A 102 9.53 -6.89 11.18
C PRO A 102 10.95 -6.39 11.03
N ARG A 103 11.34 -5.98 9.82
CA ARG A 103 12.68 -5.44 9.58
C ARG A 103 12.81 -4.08 10.27
N ILE A 104 13.70 -4.00 11.26
CA ILE A 104 14.02 -2.77 11.99
C ILE A 104 15.45 -2.33 11.64
N VAL A 105 15.65 -1.02 11.44
CA VAL A 105 16.98 -0.44 11.18
C VAL A 105 17.23 0.79 12.04
N THR A 106 18.50 1.04 12.35
CA THR A 106 18.97 2.20 13.13
C THR A 106 19.54 3.32 12.26
N ARG A 107 19.33 3.26 10.93
CA ARG A 107 19.87 4.24 9.97
C ARG A 107 19.08 5.54 10.01
N ASP A 108 19.77 6.67 10.18
CA ASP A 108 19.13 7.99 10.19
C ASP A 108 18.64 8.39 8.79
N LYS A 109 17.67 9.31 8.74
CA LYS A 109 17.19 9.87 7.48
C LYS A 109 18.36 10.51 6.73
N PRO A 110 18.60 10.18 5.45
CA PRO A 110 19.70 10.75 4.69
C PRO A 110 19.44 12.24 4.42
N ILE A 111 20.47 13.07 4.60
CA ILE A 111 20.40 14.51 4.26
C ILE A 111 20.26 14.70 2.74
N SER A 112 20.88 13.83 1.95
CA SER A 112 20.78 13.81 0.49
C SER A 112 20.41 12.41 0.01
N LEU A 113 19.13 12.23 -0.32
CA LEU A 113 18.59 10.93 -0.71
C LEU A 113 19.31 10.36 -1.94
N CYS A 114 19.38 11.12 -3.04
CA CYS A 114 19.90 10.66 -4.33
C CYS A 114 21.44 10.48 -4.38
N SER A 115 22.15 10.77 -3.30
CA SER A 115 23.59 10.45 -3.17
C SER A 115 23.85 9.00 -2.73
N ASN A 116 22.81 8.25 -2.40
CA ASN A 116 22.88 6.88 -1.91
C ASN A 116 22.11 5.94 -2.86
N SER A 117 22.41 4.65 -2.77
CA SER A 117 21.66 3.60 -3.46
C SER A 117 21.31 2.46 -2.51
N LEU A 118 20.10 1.93 -2.65
CA LEU A 118 19.64 0.70 -2.01
C LEU A 118 19.78 -0.52 -2.92
N VAL A 119 20.19 -0.33 -4.18
CA VAL A 119 20.45 -1.39 -5.14
C VAL A 119 21.90 -1.33 -5.62
N ASN A 120 22.53 -2.49 -5.84
CA ASN A 120 23.86 -2.57 -6.42
C ASN A 120 23.81 -2.44 -7.96
N ALA A 121 24.99 -2.53 -8.60
CA ALA A 121 25.10 -2.46 -10.06
C ALA A 121 24.34 -3.58 -10.81
N THR A 122 24.04 -4.70 -10.14
CA THR A 122 23.22 -5.79 -10.70
C THR A 122 21.73 -5.62 -10.40
N GLY A 123 21.32 -4.50 -9.80
CA GLY A 123 19.94 -4.21 -9.46
C GLY A 123 19.41 -4.94 -8.21
N GLN A 124 20.27 -5.64 -7.45
CA GLN A 124 19.88 -6.35 -6.23
C GLN A 124 19.89 -5.40 -5.03
N PHE A 125 18.91 -5.55 -4.13
CA PHE A 125 18.86 -4.77 -2.90
C PHE A 125 20.07 -5.04 -1.98
N THR A 126 20.74 -3.96 -1.57
CA THR A 126 21.79 -3.94 -0.53
C THR A 126 21.30 -3.31 0.77
N GLY A 127 20.03 -2.90 0.81
CA GLY A 127 19.37 -2.32 1.97
C GLY A 127 17.86 -2.31 1.80
N SER A 128 17.19 -1.54 2.64
CA SER A 128 15.73 -1.41 2.64
C SER A 128 15.30 0.06 2.62
N VAL A 129 14.15 0.29 2.01
CA VAL A 129 13.40 1.56 2.08
C VAL A 129 12.97 1.74 3.54
N THR A 130 13.45 2.81 4.16
CA THR A 130 13.17 3.06 5.58
C THR A 130 11.96 3.96 5.73
N ILE A 131 11.06 3.55 6.63
CA ILE A 131 9.87 4.28 7.02
C ILE A 131 10.20 5.06 8.29
N TYR A 132 10.01 6.38 8.24
CA TYR A 132 10.27 7.32 9.31
C TYR A 132 8.98 7.89 9.89
N LYS A 133 8.93 8.01 11.22
CA LYS A 133 7.94 8.80 11.94
C LYS A 133 8.53 10.16 12.27
N ASP A 134 7.99 11.21 11.68
CA ASP A 134 8.48 12.56 11.89
C ASP A 134 7.63 13.29 12.91
N THR A 135 8.18 13.46 14.12
CA THR A 135 7.60 14.32 15.16
C THR A 135 7.99 15.79 14.97
N ALA A 136 8.90 16.07 14.05
CA ALA A 136 9.30 17.40 13.59
C ALA A 136 9.32 17.40 12.06
N TRP A 137 8.19 17.78 11.46
CA TRP A 137 7.99 17.87 10.02
C TRP A 137 8.86 18.98 9.42
N PRO A 138 9.67 18.69 8.39
CA PRO A 138 10.53 19.69 7.76
C PRO A 138 9.74 20.92 7.31
N ALA A 139 10.23 22.12 7.63
CA ALA A 139 9.57 23.38 7.26
C ALA A 139 9.52 23.61 5.73
N THR A 140 10.36 22.89 4.97
CA THR A 140 10.34 22.88 3.50
C THR A 140 9.20 22.06 2.92
N TYR A 141 8.61 21.15 3.71
CA TYR A 141 7.46 20.36 3.30
C TYR A 141 6.16 21.14 3.52
N ALA A 142 5.14 20.85 2.72
CA ALA A 142 3.82 21.39 2.97
C ALA A 142 3.29 20.89 4.32
N ALA A 143 2.85 21.80 5.19
CA ALA A 143 2.33 21.44 6.51
C ALA A 143 1.08 20.53 6.44
N GLY A 144 0.32 20.62 5.34
CA GLY A 144 -0.85 19.78 5.07
C GLY A 144 -0.53 18.39 4.51
N ALA A 145 0.74 18.09 4.18
CA ALA A 145 1.14 16.76 3.72
C ALA A 145 1.09 15.78 4.90
N ILE A 146 0.29 14.72 4.78
CA ILE A 146 0.12 13.69 5.81
C ILE A 146 1.31 12.72 5.82
N ALA A 147 1.82 12.42 4.63
CA ALA A 147 2.95 11.56 4.40
C ALA A 147 3.64 11.97 3.09
N ILE A 148 4.88 11.52 2.91
CA ILE A 148 5.65 11.70 1.68
C ILE A 148 6.45 10.42 1.43
N THR A 149 6.37 9.93 0.20
CA THR A 149 7.32 8.94 -0.33
C THR A 149 8.25 9.62 -1.30
N SER A 150 9.54 9.60 -0.98
CA SER A 150 10.58 10.16 -1.83
C SER A 150 11.37 9.04 -2.46
N THR A 151 11.54 9.06 -3.78
CA THR A 151 12.39 8.13 -4.52
C THR A 151 13.37 8.88 -5.40
N CYS A 152 14.49 8.23 -5.74
CA CYS A 152 15.35 8.69 -6.81
C CYS A 152 15.46 7.59 -7.86
N ALA A 153 15.43 7.99 -9.13
CA ALA A 153 15.48 7.09 -10.26
C ALA A 153 16.52 7.53 -11.29
N SER A 154 17.07 6.57 -12.01
CA SER A 154 17.88 6.81 -13.20
C SER A 154 17.02 6.67 -14.44
N THR A 155 17.21 7.56 -15.42
CA THR A 155 16.45 7.53 -16.67
C THR A 155 16.59 6.19 -17.37
N ALA A 156 15.45 5.56 -17.69
CA ALA A 156 15.42 4.28 -18.39
C ALA A 156 14.14 4.15 -19.25
N ALA A 157 14.16 3.25 -20.22
CA ALA A 157 13.01 2.95 -21.06
C ALA A 157 12.42 1.57 -20.73
N PRO A 158 11.08 1.42 -20.81
CA PRO A 158 10.09 2.48 -21.01
C PRO A 158 9.72 3.25 -19.74
N VAL A 159 10.21 2.81 -18.58
CA VAL A 159 10.00 3.44 -17.27
C VAL A 159 11.33 3.54 -16.54
N ASP A 160 11.55 4.66 -15.85
CA ASP A 160 12.75 4.92 -15.06
C ASP A 160 13.02 3.85 -14.00
N LYS A 161 14.30 3.69 -13.62
CA LYS A 161 14.72 2.69 -12.64
C LYS A 161 15.00 3.34 -11.29
N MET A 162 14.15 3.04 -10.31
CA MET A 162 14.35 3.46 -8.94
C MET A 162 15.56 2.77 -8.33
N TYR A 163 16.39 3.53 -7.61
CA TYR A 163 17.57 3.00 -6.92
C TYR A 163 17.58 3.30 -5.42
N ILE A 164 16.75 4.22 -4.94
CA ILE A 164 16.57 4.50 -3.51
C ILE A 164 15.18 5.09 -3.25
N GLY A 165 14.66 4.86 -2.05
CA GLY A 165 13.48 5.53 -1.56
C GLY A 165 13.40 5.54 -0.03
N ILE A 166 12.58 6.45 0.49
CA ILE A 166 12.17 6.54 1.89
C ILE A 166 10.68 6.88 1.95
N MET A 167 10.04 6.56 3.08
CA MET A 167 8.68 6.97 3.39
C MET A 167 8.66 7.72 4.72
N GLU A 168 7.97 8.84 4.77
CA GLU A 168 7.93 9.76 5.91
C GLU A 168 6.47 10.00 6.32
N LEU A 169 6.15 9.79 7.60
CA LEU A 169 4.81 10.01 8.15
C LEU A 169 4.81 11.22 9.09
N ASN A 170 3.92 12.19 8.85
CA ASN A 170 3.86 13.44 9.58
C ASN A 170 3.11 13.29 10.92
N TYR A 171 3.86 12.96 11.97
CA TYR A 171 3.34 12.88 13.34
C TYR A 171 3.43 14.20 14.11
N GLN A 172 3.83 15.29 13.45
CA GLN A 172 3.73 16.63 14.03
C GLN A 172 2.29 17.18 13.92
N TYR A 173 1.67 16.97 12.76
CA TYR A 173 0.36 17.56 12.45
C TYR A 173 -0.78 16.55 12.35
N PHE A 174 -0.46 15.25 12.27
CA PHE A 174 -1.43 14.15 12.16
C PHE A 174 -1.11 13.03 13.16
N PHE A 175 -2.06 12.12 13.37
CA PHE A 175 -1.90 10.94 14.24
C PHE A 175 -1.57 11.26 15.71
N VAL A 176 -1.80 12.50 16.15
CA VAL A 176 -1.58 12.97 17.52
C VAL A 176 -2.87 13.54 18.10
N SER A 177 -2.99 13.52 19.43
CA SER A 177 -4.19 13.98 20.13
C SER A 177 -4.52 15.45 19.79
N GLY A 178 -5.80 15.73 19.54
CA GLY A 178 -6.28 17.08 19.19
C GLY A 178 -5.99 17.50 17.74
N LYS A 179 -5.50 16.60 16.90
CA LYS A 179 -5.28 16.80 15.46
C LYS A 179 -6.12 15.82 14.64
N PRO A 180 -6.29 16.07 13.32
CA PRO A 180 -6.91 15.08 12.44
C PRO A 180 -6.17 13.74 12.53
N VAL A 181 -6.93 12.65 12.51
CA VAL A 181 -6.40 11.29 12.57
C VAL A 181 -6.78 10.57 11.28
N PRO A 182 -5.98 10.72 10.21
CA PRO A 182 -6.13 9.92 9.02
C PRO A 182 -6.08 8.43 9.35
N ASP A 183 -6.67 7.59 8.49
CA ASP A 183 -6.52 6.15 8.64
C ASP A 183 -5.10 5.72 8.24
N LEU A 184 -4.26 5.36 9.21
CA LEU A 184 -2.83 5.05 8.98
C LEU A 184 -2.62 3.95 7.93
N MET A 185 -3.46 2.92 7.92
CA MET A 185 -3.38 1.85 6.91
C MET A 185 -3.67 2.39 5.51
N SER A 186 -4.70 3.23 5.34
CA SER A 186 -5.02 3.84 4.03
C SER A 186 -3.89 4.74 3.53
N ILE A 187 -3.28 5.53 4.42
CA ILE A 187 -2.10 6.34 4.07
C ILE A 187 -0.94 5.45 3.67
N ALA A 188 -0.65 4.40 4.43
CA ALA A 188 0.42 3.47 4.08
C ALA A 188 0.17 2.75 2.74
N VAL A 189 -1.07 2.37 2.40
CA VAL A 189 -1.39 1.76 1.10
C VAL A 189 -1.06 2.75 -0.04
N HIS A 190 -1.44 4.02 0.12
CA HIS A 190 -1.15 5.10 -0.84
C HIS A 190 0.35 5.32 -1.03
N GLU A 191 1.07 5.51 0.08
CA GLU A 191 2.52 5.77 0.05
C GLU A 191 3.31 4.57 -0.50
N LEU A 192 2.87 3.35 -0.21
CA LEU A 192 3.45 2.15 -0.83
C LEU A 192 3.17 2.10 -2.34
N GLY A 193 2.06 2.65 -2.82
CA GLY A 193 1.82 2.84 -4.25
C GLY A 193 2.85 3.77 -4.90
N HIS A 194 3.16 4.90 -4.25
CA HIS A 194 4.27 5.77 -4.67
C HIS A 194 5.62 5.05 -4.65
N LEU A 195 5.86 4.25 -3.62
CA LEU A 195 7.09 3.47 -3.51
C LEU A 195 7.24 2.47 -4.66
N LEU A 196 6.12 1.89 -5.11
CA LEU A 196 6.09 0.97 -6.25
C LEU A 196 6.20 1.71 -7.59
N GLY A 197 5.99 3.03 -7.61
CA GLY A 197 6.18 3.87 -8.80
C GLY A 197 4.90 4.39 -9.43
N LEU A 198 3.80 4.39 -8.68
CA LEU A 198 2.58 5.06 -9.09
C LEU A 198 2.61 6.52 -8.65
N ASP A 199 2.27 7.44 -9.53
CA ASP A 199 1.87 8.80 -9.16
C ASP A 199 0.41 8.82 -8.71
N HIS A 200 -0.07 9.98 -8.29
CA HIS A 200 -1.48 10.22 -8.03
C HIS A 200 -2.35 9.86 -9.25
N SER A 201 -3.57 9.38 -8.98
CA SER A 201 -4.56 9.08 -10.05
C SER A 201 -4.93 10.34 -10.84
N CYS A 202 -4.99 11.50 -10.17
CA CYS A 202 -5.23 12.81 -10.74
C CYS A 202 -4.37 13.89 -10.05
N ALA A 203 -4.15 15.04 -10.71
CA ALA A 203 -3.41 16.17 -10.14
C ALA A 203 -4.36 17.20 -9.48
N GLN A 204 -3.97 17.76 -8.33
CA GLN A 204 -4.73 18.85 -7.70
C GLN A 204 -4.58 20.17 -8.46
N THR A 205 -3.41 20.40 -9.06
CA THR A 205 -3.07 21.62 -9.80
C THR A 205 -2.23 21.27 -11.01
N TYR A 206 -2.32 22.07 -12.08
CA TYR A 206 -1.34 21.97 -13.17
C TYR A 206 -0.01 22.52 -12.68
N ASP A 207 1.04 21.71 -12.73
CA ASP A 207 2.40 22.23 -12.67
C ASP A 207 2.84 22.60 -14.09
N SER A 208 2.84 23.89 -14.41
CA SER A 208 3.22 24.40 -15.73
C SER A 208 4.62 23.97 -16.23
N THR A 209 5.47 23.41 -15.36
CA THR A 209 6.84 23.01 -15.68
C THR A 209 7.00 21.54 -16.10
N SER A 210 6.10 20.65 -15.70
CA SER A 210 6.07 19.28 -16.18
C SER A 210 5.25 19.19 -17.48
N LYS A 211 5.86 18.60 -18.51
CA LYS A 211 5.35 18.62 -19.89
C LYS A 211 4.04 17.84 -20.08
N THR A 212 3.62 17.08 -19.08
CA THR A 212 2.47 16.18 -19.17
C THR A 212 2.07 15.66 -17.78
N HIS A 213 0.83 15.91 -17.37
CA HIS A 213 0.30 15.60 -16.02
C HIS A 213 -0.77 14.53 -16.08
N PRO A 214 -1.02 13.81 -14.96
CA PRO A 214 -2.33 13.21 -14.77
C PRO A 214 -3.44 14.24 -14.99
N PRO A 215 -4.67 13.81 -15.36
CA PRO A 215 -5.80 14.73 -15.48
C PRO A 215 -6.03 15.47 -14.15
N LEU A 216 -6.56 16.69 -14.21
CA LEU A 216 -6.90 17.43 -13.00
C LEU A 216 -8.04 16.75 -12.25
N CYS A 217 -7.92 16.65 -10.93
CA CYS A 217 -9.00 16.18 -10.05
C CYS A 217 -10.24 17.09 -10.10
N SER A 218 -10.09 18.35 -10.52
CA SER A 218 -11.21 19.29 -10.71
C SER A 218 -11.96 19.10 -12.03
N ASN A 219 -11.52 18.19 -12.90
CA ASN A 219 -12.21 17.91 -14.16
C ASN A 219 -13.53 17.18 -13.90
N SER A 220 -14.67 17.82 -14.22
CA SER A 220 -16.00 17.25 -14.00
C SER A 220 -16.30 16.01 -14.85
N ASN A 221 -15.50 15.75 -15.89
CA ASN A 221 -15.64 14.58 -16.76
C ASN A 221 -14.70 13.44 -16.35
N LEU A 222 -13.97 13.57 -15.25
CA LEU A 222 -13.08 12.52 -14.77
C LEU A 222 -13.90 11.34 -14.24
N SER A 223 -13.51 10.12 -14.62
CA SER A 223 -14.19 8.91 -14.15
C SER A 223 -14.13 8.78 -12.63
N GLN A 224 -15.18 8.23 -12.02
CA GLN A 224 -15.25 8.00 -10.58
C GLN A 224 -14.10 7.12 -10.07
N ASP A 225 -13.62 6.18 -10.90
CA ASP A 225 -12.48 5.29 -10.60
C ASP A 225 -11.22 6.05 -10.16
N TYR A 226 -11.02 7.27 -10.63
CA TYR A 226 -9.87 8.11 -10.24
C TYR A 226 -9.99 8.62 -8.80
N PHE A 227 -11.21 8.92 -8.35
CA PHE A 227 -11.49 9.44 -7.01
C PHE A 227 -11.60 8.33 -5.96
N ASP A 228 -11.97 7.13 -6.41
CA ASP A 228 -12.08 5.95 -5.55
C ASP A 228 -10.73 5.24 -5.38
N ALA A 229 -9.81 5.43 -6.33
CA ALA A 229 -8.44 4.93 -6.30
C ALA A 229 -7.72 5.22 -4.97
N VAL A 230 -6.89 4.28 -4.52
CA VAL A 230 -6.02 4.52 -3.36
C VAL A 230 -5.02 5.64 -3.67
N MET A 231 -4.61 5.80 -4.94
CA MET A 231 -3.71 6.87 -5.38
C MET A 231 -4.38 8.25 -5.54
N TYR A 232 -5.63 8.45 -5.12
CA TYR A 232 -6.24 9.77 -5.12
C TYR A 232 -5.59 10.68 -4.05
N PRO A 233 -5.13 11.91 -4.38
CA PRO A 233 -4.27 12.72 -3.51
C PRO A 233 -4.98 13.37 -2.31
N VAL A 234 -6.32 13.36 -2.27
CA VAL A 234 -7.07 14.00 -1.18
C VAL A 234 -7.57 12.96 -0.19
N VAL A 235 -7.19 13.15 1.07
CA VAL A 235 -7.71 12.40 2.21
C VAL A 235 -9.01 13.06 2.67
N ASN A 236 -10.10 12.30 2.56
CA ASN A 236 -11.39 12.71 3.06
C ASN A 236 -11.51 12.31 4.54
N PHE A 237 -12.17 13.15 5.33
CA PHE A 237 -12.45 12.87 6.74
C PHE A 237 -13.95 12.66 6.95
N ASN A 238 -14.27 11.78 7.89
CA ASN A 238 -15.62 11.58 8.41
C ASN A 238 -16.01 12.75 9.31
N THR A 239 -17.29 12.82 9.69
CA THR A 239 -17.83 13.88 10.56
C THR A 239 -17.20 13.90 11.95
N ASP A 240 -16.64 12.79 12.41
CA ASP A 240 -15.93 12.66 13.68
C ASP A 240 -14.43 13.04 13.61
N GLY A 241 -13.95 13.47 12.43
CA GLY A 241 -12.55 13.83 12.20
C GLY A 241 -11.61 12.64 11.95
N SER A 242 -12.13 11.41 11.89
CA SER A 242 -11.37 10.24 11.46
C SER A 242 -11.23 10.23 9.93
N GLY A 243 -10.09 9.75 9.41
CA GLY A 243 -9.91 9.59 7.97
C GLY A 243 -10.84 8.53 7.39
N LYS A 244 -11.42 8.79 6.21
CA LYS A 244 -12.14 7.78 5.43
C LYS A 244 -11.17 6.67 5.04
N GLN A 245 -11.61 5.42 5.20
CA GLN A 245 -10.80 4.27 4.84
C GLN A 245 -10.74 4.08 3.31
N ARG A 246 -9.55 3.81 2.80
CA ARG A 246 -9.22 3.39 1.43
C ARG A 246 -8.14 2.31 1.50
N ARG A 247 -8.56 1.11 1.89
CA ARG A 247 -7.67 -0.02 2.19
C ARG A 247 -7.66 -1.10 1.10
N SER A 248 -8.33 -0.87 -0.02
CA SER A 248 -8.49 -1.82 -1.12
C SER A 248 -8.18 -1.15 -2.45
N LEU A 249 -7.36 -1.80 -3.28
CA LEU A 249 -6.99 -1.30 -4.60
C LEU A 249 -8.21 -1.31 -5.53
N GLN A 250 -8.43 -0.21 -6.25
CA GLN A 250 -9.46 -0.11 -7.27
C GLN A 250 -8.92 -0.48 -8.66
N SER A 251 -9.80 -0.62 -9.65
CA SER A 251 -9.45 -0.91 -11.05
C SER A 251 -8.32 0.00 -11.59
N ASN A 252 -8.38 1.30 -11.28
CA ASN A 252 -7.35 2.27 -11.69
C ASN A 252 -5.97 1.94 -11.09
N ASP A 253 -5.93 1.61 -9.81
CA ASP A 253 -4.69 1.26 -9.12
C ASP A 253 -4.11 -0.05 -9.69
N GLN A 254 -4.94 -1.07 -9.80
CA GLN A 254 -4.57 -2.42 -10.27
C GLN A 254 -4.02 -2.39 -11.71
N GLY A 255 -4.75 -1.73 -12.62
CA GLY A 255 -4.36 -1.66 -14.03
C GLY A 255 -3.00 -0.98 -14.23
N ARG A 256 -2.76 0.13 -13.52
CA ARG A 256 -1.49 0.88 -13.56
C ARG A 256 -0.36 0.09 -12.89
N ALA A 257 -0.63 -0.56 -11.77
CA ALA A 257 0.34 -1.37 -11.05
C ALA A 257 0.84 -2.57 -11.89
N ASN A 258 -0.05 -3.22 -12.65
CA ASN A 258 0.37 -4.28 -13.58
C ASN A 258 1.23 -3.77 -14.75
N CYS A 259 1.12 -2.50 -15.13
CA CYS A 259 2.03 -1.93 -16.12
C CYS A 259 3.47 -1.81 -15.61
N LEU A 260 3.70 -1.83 -14.29
CA LEU A 260 5.05 -1.76 -13.71
C LEU A 260 5.65 -3.14 -13.44
N TYR A 261 4.85 -4.08 -12.92
CA TYR A 261 5.33 -5.39 -12.45
C TYR A 261 4.44 -6.59 -12.81
N GLY A 262 3.36 -6.41 -13.57
CA GLY A 262 2.56 -7.53 -14.07
C GLY A 262 3.30 -8.38 -15.11
N ASN A 263 2.68 -9.48 -15.55
CA ASN A 263 3.28 -10.39 -16.54
C ASN A 263 3.60 -9.71 -17.89
N ASN A 264 2.87 -8.63 -18.21
CA ASN A 264 3.07 -7.79 -19.39
C ASN A 264 3.52 -6.37 -19.00
N ALA A 265 4.32 -6.25 -17.94
CA ALA A 265 4.88 -4.98 -17.51
C ALA A 265 5.68 -4.31 -18.64
N LEU A 266 5.63 -2.98 -18.65
CA LEU A 266 6.39 -2.12 -19.55
C LEU A 266 7.91 -2.29 -19.30
#